data_AF-A0A397UR38-F1
#
_entry.id   AF-A0A397UR38-F1
#
_cell.length_a   1.000
_cell.length_b   1.000
_cell.length_c   1.000
_cell.angle_alpha   90.00
_cell.angle_beta   90.00
_cell.angle_gamma   90.00
#
_symmetry.space_group_name_H-M   'P 1'
#
loop_
_entity.id
_entity.type
_entity.pdbx_description
1 polymer ?
#
loop_
_entity_poly.entity_id
_entity_poly.type
_entity_poly.pdbx_seq_one_letter_code
_entity_poly.pdbx_strand_id
1 'polypeptide(L)'
;LSNVKEISKGGFGSVYSAIWLDGIRNVDKIKDSDNDIYKRAREPSSTVALKTLTGSMENNNDFLKEFKSLTKCTLNHFNMLAIYGITQNTQTNEYLIVFQYTNDGNLYKYLRKHFSTLTWETKLQILKNISD
;
A
#
# COMPACT_ATOMS: atom_id res chain seq x y z
N LEU A 1 -7.34 14.02 0.40
CA LEU A 1 -6.33 13.63 -0.62
C LEU A 1 -6.25 14.75 -1.65
N SER A 2 -5.07 15.03 -2.19
CA SER A 2 -4.87 16.00 -3.27
C SER A 2 -3.97 15.42 -4.36
N ASN A 3 -3.93 16.08 -5.53
CA ASN A 3 -3.05 15.72 -6.64
C ASN A 3 -3.19 14.25 -7.09
N VAL A 4 -4.44 13.77 -7.18
CA VAL A 4 -4.75 12.40 -7.57
C VAL A 4 -4.44 12.21 -9.06
N LYS A 5 -3.60 11.22 -9.39
CA LYS A 5 -3.16 10.93 -10.77
C LYS A 5 -3.19 9.43 -11.02
N GLU A 6 -3.76 9.01 -12.15
CA GLU A 6 -3.69 7.60 -12.57
C GLU A 6 -2.24 7.25 -12.96
N ILE A 7 -1.71 6.17 -12.39
CA ILE A 7 -0.35 5.70 -12.66
C ILE A 7 -0.32 4.34 -13.38
N SER A 8 -1.42 3.59 -13.32
CA SER A 8 -1.56 2.30 -14.00
C SER A 8 -3.02 1.88 -14.10
N LYS A 9 -3.35 1.15 -15.17
CA LYS A 9 -4.65 0.50 -15.34
C LYS A 9 -4.44 -0.92 -15.86
N GLY A 10 -5.16 -1.88 -15.31
CA GLY A 10 -5.09 -3.29 -15.70
C GLY A 10 -6.42 -4.01 -15.53
N GLY A 11 -6.42 -5.33 -15.74
CA GLY A 11 -7.64 -6.16 -15.66
C GLY A 11 -8.26 -6.25 -14.27
N PHE A 12 -7.52 -5.87 -13.22
CA PHE A 12 -7.93 -5.93 -11.81
C PHE A 12 -8.14 -4.54 -11.20
N GLY A 13 -8.39 -3.53 -12.04
CA GLY A 13 -8.62 -2.15 -11.62
C GLY A 13 -7.50 -1.18 -12.00
N SER A 14 -7.65 0.03 -11.49
CA SER A 14 -6.76 1.18 -11.69
C SER A 14 -6.00 1.49 -10.41
N VAL A 15 -4.79 2.01 -10.58
CA VAL A 15 -3.94 2.49 -9.50
C VAL A 15 -3.67 3.97 -9.72
N TYR A 16 -3.83 4.75 -8.66
CA TYR A 16 -3.60 6.18 -8.63
C TYR A 16 -2.53 6.51 -7.59
N SER A 17 -1.73 7.55 -7.83
CA SER A 17 -0.95 8.22 -6.79
C SER A 17 -1.73 9.40 -6.24
N ALA A 18 -1.64 9.67 -4.94
CA ALA A 18 -2.23 10.85 -4.33
C ALA A 18 -1.37 11.37 -3.17
N ILE A 19 -1.55 12.64 -2.81
CA ILE A 19 -0.97 13.23 -1.61
C ILE A 19 -1.99 13.13 -0.47
N TRP A 20 -1.60 12.46 0.60
CA TRP A 20 -2.33 12.45 1.87
C TRP A 20 -1.84 13.61 2.75
N LEU A 21 -2.68 14.64 2.85
CA LEU A 21 -2.37 15.89 3.54
C LEU A 21 -2.20 15.77 5.06
N ASP A 22 -2.79 14.75 5.70
CA ASP A 22 -2.60 14.52 7.14
C ASP A 22 -1.45 13.53 7.45
N GLY A 23 -0.81 13.04 6.39
CA GLY A 23 0.26 12.06 6.41
C GLY A 23 -0.08 10.72 7.07
N ILE A 24 0.91 9.82 7.01
CA ILE A 24 0.84 8.52 7.65
C ILE A 24 0.95 8.70 9.17
N ARG A 25 0.11 7.97 9.91
CA ARG A 25 0.13 7.96 11.38
C ARG A 25 1.16 6.97 11.87
N ASN A 26 2.09 7.45 12.70
CA ASN A 26 3.08 6.62 13.39
C ASN A 26 2.70 6.48 14.87
N VAL A 27 2.84 5.26 15.39
CA VAL A 27 2.58 4.93 16.79
C VAL A 27 3.78 4.20 17.34
N ASP A 28 4.46 4.85 18.27
CA ASP A 28 5.62 4.27 18.93
C ASP A 28 5.21 3.81 20.32
N LYS A 29 5.57 2.56 20.64
CA LYS A 29 5.42 2.00 21.98
C LYS A 29 6.69 2.29 22.77
N ILE A 30 6.55 3.06 23.85
CA ILE A 30 7.63 3.41 24.77
C ILE A 30 7.37 2.66 26.07
N LYS A 31 8.35 1.87 26.51
CA LYS A 31 8.29 1.23 27.83
C LYS A 31 8.68 2.25 28.90
N ASP A 32 7.83 2.41 29.89
CA ASP A 32 8.10 3.18 31.09
C ASP A 32 7.86 2.30 32.31
N SER A 33 8.93 1.68 32.81
CA SER A 33 8.88 0.67 33.86
C SER A 33 7.92 -0.48 33.48
N ASP A 34 6.83 -0.68 34.25
CA ASP A 34 5.79 -1.68 33.98
C ASP A 34 4.64 -1.18 33.08
N ASN A 35 4.68 0.10 32.66
CA ASN A 35 3.64 0.70 31.82
C ASN A 35 4.08 0.85 30.37
N ASP A 36 3.10 0.65 29.49
CA ASP A 36 3.24 0.90 28.05
C ASP A 36 2.66 2.28 27.70
N ILE A 37 3.51 3.21 27.28
CA ILE A 37 3.11 4.53 26.80
C ILE A 37 3.10 4.53 25.27
N TYR A 38 2.03 5.05 24.66
CA TYR A 38 1.89 5.15 23.21
C TYR A 38 2.07 6.59 22.76
N LYS A 39 3.18 6.89 22.07
CA LYS A 39 3.41 8.18 21.43
C LYS A 39 2.80 8.15 20.02
N ARG A 40 1.96 9.14 19.73
CA ARG A 40 1.30 9.29 18.43
C ARG A 40 1.88 10.48 17.70
N ALA A 41 2.29 10.27 16.45
CA ALA A 41 2.76 11.31 15.55
C ALA A 41 2.13 11.14 14.16
N ARG A 42 2.18 12.19 13.36
CA ARG A 42 1.83 12.13 11.94
C ARG A 42 2.89 12.82 11.11
N GLU A 43 3.11 12.28 9.93
CA GLU A 43 3.87 12.99 8.91
C GLU A 43 3.09 14.24 8.44
N PRO A 44 3.77 15.32 8.03
CA PRO A 44 3.08 16.51 7.51
C PRO A 44 2.29 16.24 6.22
N SER A 45 2.79 15.32 5.40
CA SER A 45 2.10 14.82 4.20
C SER A 45 2.82 13.59 3.69
N SER A 46 2.10 12.66 3.07
CA SER A 46 2.70 11.44 2.51
C SER A 46 2.12 11.14 1.13
N THR A 47 2.96 10.62 0.23
CA THR A 47 2.46 10.08 -1.05
C THR A 47 1.93 8.67 -0.81
N VAL A 48 0.71 8.40 -1.29
CA VAL A 48 0.03 7.11 -1.16
C VAL A 48 -0.40 6.58 -2.51
N ALA A 49 -0.52 5.26 -2.63
CA ALA A 49 -1.16 4.60 -3.76
C ALA A 49 -2.63 4.30 -3.43
N LEU A 50 -3.53 4.59 -4.36
CA LEU A 50 -4.94 4.23 -4.27
C LEU A 50 -5.23 3.17 -5.32
N LYS A 51 -5.78 2.03 -4.92
CA LYS A 51 -6.17 0.98 -5.85
C LYS A 51 -7.68 0.82 -5.87
N THR A 52 -8.28 0.89 -7.05
CA THR A 52 -9.67 0.46 -7.24
C THR A 52 -9.72 -1.07 -7.34
N LEU A 53 -10.81 -1.65 -6.84
CA LEU A 53 -11.10 -3.06 -7.03
C LEU A 53 -12.24 -3.21 -8.03
N THR A 54 -12.08 -4.15 -8.96
CA THR A 54 -13.11 -4.60 -9.89
C THR A 54 -14.36 -5.04 -9.11
N GLY A 55 -15.54 -4.55 -9.51
CA GLY A 55 -16.81 -4.89 -8.85
C GLY A 55 -17.16 -4.03 -7.62
N SER A 56 -16.33 -3.06 -7.22
CA SER A 56 -16.66 -2.17 -6.09
C SER A 56 -17.96 -1.38 -6.26
N MET A 57 -18.37 -1.10 -7.51
CA MET A 57 -19.67 -0.50 -7.81
C MET A 57 -20.84 -1.50 -7.83
N GLU A 58 -20.57 -2.78 -8.08
CA GLU A 58 -21.60 -3.80 -8.32
C GLU A 58 -21.97 -4.54 -7.03
N ASN A 59 -21.01 -4.76 -6.13
CA ASN A 59 -21.23 -5.44 -4.87
C ASN A 59 -20.23 -5.04 -3.77
N ASN A 60 -20.69 -4.23 -2.81
CA ASN A 60 -19.89 -3.83 -1.64
C ASN A 60 -19.37 -5.01 -0.80
N ASN A 61 -20.06 -6.16 -0.80
CA ASN A 61 -19.61 -7.32 -0.04
C ASN A 61 -18.36 -7.96 -0.64
N ASP A 62 -18.21 -7.95 -1.97
CA ASP A 62 -17.04 -8.52 -2.64
C ASP A 62 -15.81 -7.65 -2.39
N PHE A 63 -15.97 -6.33 -2.44
CA PHE A 63 -14.91 -5.38 -2.04
C PHE A 63 -14.43 -5.65 -0.60
N LEU A 64 -15.35 -5.74 0.36
CA LEU A 64 -14.99 -5.98 1.77
C LEU A 64 -14.33 -7.34 1.98
N LYS A 65 -14.78 -8.37 1.25
CA LYS A 65 -14.19 -9.71 1.27
C LYS A 65 -12.75 -9.68 0.75
N GLU A 66 -12.50 -8.99 -0.36
CA GLU A 66 -11.16 -8.83 -0.92
C GLU A 66 -10.26 -8.01 0.00
N PHE A 67 -10.74 -6.87 0.51
CA PHE A 67 -10.01 -6.06 1.49
C PHE A 67 -9.62 -6.87 2.74
N LYS A 68 -10.55 -7.66 3.28
CA LYS A 68 -10.29 -8.53 4.43
C LYS A 68 -9.24 -9.59 4.11
N SER A 69 -9.29 -10.19 2.92
CA SER A 69 -8.30 -11.15 2.45
C SER A 69 -6.91 -10.51 2.35
N LEU A 70 -6.81 -9.35 1.69
CA LEU A 70 -5.56 -8.59 1.53
C LEU A 70 -4.97 -8.19 2.89
N THR A 71 -5.81 -7.70 3.81
CA THR A 71 -5.36 -7.31 5.15
C THR A 71 -4.84 -8.52 5.94
N LYS A 72 -5.50 -9.68 5.84
CA LYS A 72 -5.03 -10.92 6.46
C LYS A 72 -3.67 -11.37 5.90
N CYS A 73 -3.45 -11.27 4.59
CA CYS A 73 -2.16 -11.54 3.99
C CYS A 73 -1.09 -10.55 4.49
N THR A 74 -1.39 -9.25 4.52
CA THR A 74 -0.44 -8.22 4.98
C THR A 74 0.04 -8.47 6.41
N LEU A 75 -0.87 -8.91 7.29
CA LEU A 75 -0.55 -9.18 8.70
C LEU A 75 0.34 -10.42 8.89
N ASN A 76 0.32 -11.35 7.93
CA ASN A 76 1.06 -12.61 8.01
C ASN A 76 2.44 -12.56 7.33
N HIS A 77 2.69 -11.57 6.46
CA HIS A 77 3.90 -11.50 5.64
C HIS A 77 4.59 -10.13 5.78
N PHE A 78 5.83 -10.13 6.28
CA PHE A 78 6.61 -8.91 6.55
C PHE A 78 7.02 -8.12 5.29
N ASN A 79 7.02 -8.76 4.11
CA ASN A 79 7.47 -8.16 2.85
C ASN A 79 6.34 -7.52 2.03
N MET A 80 5.11 -7.45 2.58
CA MET A 80 3.95 -6.93 1.86
C MET A 80 3.82 -5.40 2.04
N LEU A 81 3.27 -4.73 1.02
CA LEU A 81 2.99 -3.29 1.07
C LEU A 81 2.04 -2.99 2.23
N ALA A 82 2.33 -1.93 2.98
CA ALA A 82 1.44 -1.50 4.06
C ALA A 82 0.08 -1.07 3.49
N ILE A 83 -0.99 -1.55 4.12
CA ILE A 83 -2.37 -1.11 3.88
C ILE A 83 -2.72 -0.10 4.96
N TYR A 84 -3.01 1.14 4.56
CA TYR A 84 -3.37 2.21 5.50
C TYR A 84 -4.88 2.28 5.77
N GLY A 85 -5.71 1.78 4.84
CA GLY A 85 -7.15 1.72 5.03
C GLY A 85 -7.94 1.81 3.73
N ILE A 86 -9.15 2.33 3.84
CA ILE A 86 -10.11 2.50 2.73
C ILE A 86 -10.46 3.99 2.62
N THR A 87 -10.66 4.45 1.39
CA THR A 87 -11.25 5.75 1.09
C THR A 87 -12.36 5.58 0.06
N GLN A 88 -13.14 6.64 -0.18
CA GLN A 88 -14.21 6.63 -1.17
C GLN A 88 -14.06 7.83 -2.08
N ASN A 89 -14.19 7.61 -3.39
CA ASN A 89 -14.30 8.69 -4.34
C ASN A 89 -15.71 9.29 -4.24
N THR A 90 -15.83 10.54 -3.82
CA THR A 90 -17.14 11.20 -3.63
C THR A 90 -17.88 11.48 -4.93
N GLN A 91 -17.21 11.42 -6.09
CA GLN A 91 -17.84 11.63 -7.39
C GLN A 91 -18.40 10.34 -7.98
N THR A 92 -17.67 9.23 -7.83
CA THR A 92 -18.06 7.93 -8.39
C THR A 92 -18.71 7.01 -7.36
N ASN A 93 -18.61 7.32 -6.07
CA ASN A 93 -18.96 6.45 -4.93
C ASN A 93 -18.14 5.15 -4.84
N GLU A 94 -17.09 5.01 -5.64
CA GLU A 94 -16.21 3.84 -5.60
C GLU A 94 -15.35 3.83 -4.35
N TYR A 95 -15.22 2.66 -3.73
CA TYR A 95 -14.26 2.44 -2.66
C TYR A 95 -12.87 2.10 -3.23
N LEU A 96 -11.85 2.70 -2.62
CA LEU A 96 -10.45 2.48 -2.96
C LEU A 96 -9.68 2.05 -1.71
N ILE A 97 -8.72 1.16 -1.89
CA ILE A 97 -7.79 0.78 -0.83
C ILE A 97 -6.57 1.71 -0.90
N VAL A 98 -6.17 2.23 0.27
CA VAL A 98 -5.00 3.09 0.43
C VAL A 98 -3.80 2.24 0.81
N PHE A 99 -2.78 2.23 -0.05
CA PHE A 99 -1.53 1.50 0.11
C PHE A 99 -0.33 2.46 0.28
N GLN A 100 0.75 1.92 0.84
CA GLN A 100 2.09 2.48 0.70
C GLN A 100 2.44 2.72 -0.78
N TYR A 101 2.96 3.90 -1.08
CA TYR A 101 3.47 4.22 -2.42
C TYR A 101 4.92 3.72 -2.57
N THR A 102 5.25 3.13 -3.73
CA THR A 102 6.62 2.70 -4.06
C THR A 102 7.22 3.58 -5.16
N ASN A 103 8.41 4.13 -4.89
CA ASN A 103 9.04 5.10 -5.79
C ASN A 103 9.57 4.47 -7.09
N ASP A 104 9.95 3.19 -7.05
CA ASP A 104 10.54 2.47 -8.19
C ASP A 104 9.51 1.70 -9.04
N GLY A 105 8.23 1.93 -8.78
CA GLY A 105 7.14 1.27 -9.49
C GLY A 105 7.07 -0.23 -9.19
N ASN A 106 6.72 -1.03 -10.21
CA ASN A 106 6.58 -2.48 -10.07
C ASN A 106 7.90 -3.21 -10.30
N LEU A 107 8.01 -4.41 -9.72
CA LEU A 107 9.22 -5.23 -9.78
C LEU A 107 9.69 -5.49 -11.21
N TYR A 108 8.77 -5.70 -12.16
CA TYR A 108 9.11 -5.91 -13.57
C TYR A 108 9.87 -4.70 -14.15
N LYS A 109 9.36 -3.48 -13.95
CA LYS A 109 10.02 -2.24 -14.41
C LYS A 109 11.36 -2.03 -13.72
N TYR A 110 11.41 -2.26 -12.41
CA TYR A 110 12.64 -2.15 -11.62
C TYR A 110 13.73 -3.10 -12.13
N LEU A 111 13.39 -4.39 -12.26
CA LEU A 111 14.33 -5.40 -12.76
C LEU A 111 14.77 -5.06 -14.19
N ARG A 112 13.85 -4.71 -15.10
CA ARG A 112 14.21 -4.34 -16.48
C ARG A 112 15.25 -3.22 -16.54
N LYS A 113 15.20 -2.26 -15.61
CA LYS A 113 16.11 -1.11 -15.55
C LYS A 113 17.44 -1.45 -14.85
N HIS A 114 17.43 -2.29 -13.83
CA HIS A 114 18.57 -2.50 -12.92
C HIS A 114 19.19 -3.91 -12.98
N PHE A 115 18.68 -4.82 -13.81
CA PHE A 115 19.08 -6.23 -13.77
C PHE A 115 20.59 -6.47 -13.90
N SER A 116 21.26 -5.68 -14.75
CA SER A 116 22.71 -5.80 -14.99
C SER A 116 23.56 -5.26 -13.84
N THR A 117 23.03 -4.32 -13.04
CA THR A 117 23.76 -3.70 -11.92
C THR A 117 23.50 -4.40 -10.58
N LEU A 118 22.45 -5.22 -10.48
CA LEU A 118 22.12 -5.96 -9.27
C LEU A 118 23.10 -7.12 -9.05
N THR A 119 23.62 -7.22 -7.82
CA THR A 119 24.43 -8.37 -7.39
C THR A 119 23.58 -9.64 -7.29
N TRP A 120 24.24 -10.79 -7.30
CA TRP A 120 23.54 -12.08 -7.19
C TRP A 120 22.83 -12.24 -5.86
N GLU A 121 23.44 -11.76 -4.77
CA GLU A 121 22.87 -11.74 -3.44
C GLU A 121 21.57 -10.92 -3.40
N THR A 122 21.53 -9.76 -4.05
CA THR A 122 20.31 -8.94 -4.11
C THR A 122 19.21 -9.62 -4.92
N LYS A 123 19.57 -10.28 -6.03
CA LYS A 123 18.61 -11.06 -6.84
C LYS A 123 18.01 -12.21 -6.05
N LEU A 124 18.83 -12.95 -5.29
CA LEU A 124 18.37 -14.02 -4.43
C LEU A 124 17.48 -13.50 -3.30
N GLN A 125 17.81 -12.35 -2.71
CA GLN A 125 16.98 -11.73 -1.67
C GLN A 125 15.61 -11.30 -2.21
N ILE A 126 15.55 -10.72 -3.42
CA ILE A 126 14.28 -10.41 -4.09
C ILE A 126 13.46 -11.69 -4.29
N LEU A 127 14.09 -12.77 -4.77
CA LEU A 127 13.41 -14.04 -5.01
C LEU A 127 12.86 -14.64 -3.71
N LYS A 128 13.66 -14.63 -2.64
CA LYS A 128 13.27 -15.06 -1.30
C LYS A 128 12.07 -14.26 -0.81
N ASN A 129 12.13 -12.93 -0.90
CA ASN A 129 11.05 -12.05 -0.43
C ASN A 129 9.70 -12.26 -1.15
N ILE A 130 9.73 -12.75 -2.40
CA ILE A 130 8.52 -13.08 -3.18
C ILE A 130 7.98 -14.48 -2.84
N SER A 131 8.87 -15.38 -2.39
CA SER A 131 8.53 -16.77 -2.10
C SER A 131 8.02 -16.97 -0.66
N ASP A 132 8.43 -16.09 0.25
CA ASP A 132 8.00 -16.02 1.66
C ASP A 132 6.56 -15.49 1.81
#